data_AF-A0A351H4K4-F1
#
_entry.id   AF-A0A351H4K4-F1
#
_cell.length_a   1.000
_cell.length_b   1.000
_cell.length_c   1.000
_cell.angle_alpha   90.00
_cell.angle_beta   90.00
_cell.angle_gamma   90.00
#
_symmetry.space_group_name_H-M   'P 1'
#
loop_
_entity.id
_entity.type
_entity.pdbx_description
1 polymer ?
#
loop_
_entity_poly.entity_id
_entity_poly.type
_entity_poly.pdbx_seq_one_letter_code
_entity_poly.pdbx_strand_id
1 'polypeptide(L)'
;QCFMCAFAGYSFARYDFKLKGLLFGIVILTIIVPQQMYIIQLFQIVKNLGLTDSAGAYWIQALFGVGIRSGLFIYIYRQNFRALPTDLEHAAAIDGCGAFGTYFKVMLPNALNSFVVVFLFSFIWHWNEYFSAEIFTVHKRNIPQALYNLRTLLSAQLGGTSQAVAVTNPMELQVWVEAGALLSVLPVLIVFFLGQKFLREGISRTGIVG
;
A
#
# COMPACT_ATOMS: atom_id res chain seq x y z
N GLN A 1 4.75 5.51 0.78
CA GLN A 1 3.31 5.78 0.60
C GLN A 1 2.65 6.26 1.89
N CYS A 2 2.75 5.50 2.99
CA CYS A 2 2.12 5.82 4.29
C CYS A 2 2.33 7.28 4.73
N PHE A 3 3.58 7.76 4.70
CA PHE A 3 3.92 9.15 5.06
C PHE A 3 3.23 10.20 4.18
N MET A 4 3.21 10.02 2.86
CA MET A 4 2.59 11.00 1.95
C MET A 4 1.07 11.00 2.09
N CYS A 5 0.45 9.82 2.27
CA CYS A 5 -0.98 9.72 2.55
C CYS A 5 -1.34 10.33 3.91
N ALA A 6 -0.51 10.15 4.94
CA ALA A 6 -0.69 10.76 6.25
C ALA A 6 -0.62 12.28 6.17
N PHE A 7 0.36 12.80 5.44
CA PHE A 7 0.53 14.23 5.22
C PHE A 7 -0.67 14.83 4.49
N ALA A 8 -1.11 14.20 3.40
CA ALA A 8 -2.33 14.63 2.69
C ALA A 8 -3.59 14.55 3.57
N GLY A 9 -3.74 13.46 4.33
CA GLY A 9 -4.85 13.27 5.26
C GLY A 9 -4.90 14.34 6.35
N TYR A 10 -3.75 14.69 6.92
CA TYR A 10 -3.61 15.78 7.89
C TYR A 10 -4.02 17.14 7.29
N SER A 11 -3.54 17.43 6.07
CA SER A 11 -3.91 18.63 5.33
C SER A 11 -5.43 18.76 5.13
N PHE A 12 -6.10 17.69 4.68
CA PHE A 12 -7.56 17.67 4.52
C PHE A 12 -8.34 17.65 5.86
N ALA A 13 -7.69 17.26 6.95
CA ALA A 13 -8.30 17.26 8.28
C ALA A 13 -8.29 18.67 8.89
N ARG A 14 -7.12 19.33 8.90
CA ARG A 14 -6.87 20.52 9.74
C ARG A 14 -6.86 21.85 9.01
N TYR A 15 -6.47 21.88 7.75
CA TYR A 15 -6.35 23.14 7.00
C TYR A 15 -7.58 23.38 6.15
N ASP A 16 -8.04 24.62 6.12
CA ASP A 16 -9.05 25.08 5.17
C ASP A 16 -8.38 25.78 3.99
N PHE A 17 -8.73 25.33 2.80
CA PHE A 17 -8.20 25.85 1.55
C PHE A 17 -9.25 25.78 0.45
N LYS A 18 -9.07 26.59 -0.59
CA LYS A 18 -10.01 26.68 -1.70
C LYS A 18 -10.19 25.30 -2.35
N LEU A 19 -11.44 24.92 -2.63
CA LEU A 19 -11.82 23.63 -3.23
C LEU A 19 -11.54 22.38 -2.37
N LYS A 20 -11.26 22.50 -1.07
CA LYS A 20 -11.03 21.36 -0.16
C LYS A 20 -12.09 20.24 -0.30
N GLY A 21 -13.38 20.61 -0.36
CA GLY A 21 -14.48 19.66 -0.52
C GLY A 21 -14.44 18.91 -1.85
N LEU A 22 -14.21 19.62 -2.96
CA LEU A 22 -14.11 19.04 -4.30
C LEU A 22 -12.90 18.11 -4.42
N LEU A 23 -11.72 18.58 -4.00
CA LEU A 23 -10.48 17.80 -4.03
C LEU A 23 -10.59 16.55 -3.16
N PHE A 24 -11.20 16.66 -1.98
CA PHE A 24 -11.46 15.49 -1.15
C PHE A 24 -12.49 14.55 -1.81
N GLY A 25 -13.51 15.08 -2.49
CA GLY A 25 -14.43 14.30 -3.32
C GLY A 25 -13.70 13.48 -4.38
N ILE A 26 -12.71 14.07 -5.07
CA ILE A 26 -11.85 13.35 -6.03
C ILE A 26 -11.08 12.22 -5.33
N VAL A 27 -10.51 12.46 -4.14
CA VAL A 27 -9.85 11.41 -3.35
C VAL A 27 -10.81 10.25 -3.06
N ILE A 28 -12.06 10.52 -2.67
CA ILE A 28 -13.08 9.47 -2.47
C ILE A 28 -13.37 8.71 -3.76
N LEU A 29 -13.49 9.39 -4.91
CA LEU A 29 -13.71 8.73 -6.20
C LEU A 29 -12.60 7.72 -6.53
N THR A 30 -11.34 8.01 -6.19
CA THR A 30 -10.23 7.07 -6.41
C THR A 30 -10.35 5.75 -5.61
N ILE A 31 -11.19 5.71 -4.57
CA ILE A 31 -11.48 4.47 -3.83
C ILE A 31 -12.39 3.56 -4.66
N ILE A 32 -13.29 4.15 -5.45
CA ILE A 32 -14.31 3.45 -6.23
C ILE A 32 -13.75 3.04 -7.59
N VAL A 33 -12.95 3.90 -8.23
CA VAL A 33 -12.41 3.63 -9.57
C VAL A 33 -11.33 2.54 -9.52
N PRO A 34 -11.53 1.40 -10.19
CA PRO A 34 -10.53 0.34 -10.20
C PRO A 34 -9.29 0.76 -11.00
N GLN A 35 -8.10 0.44 -10.46
CA GLN A 35 -6.81 0.76 -11.08
C GLN A 35 -6.67 0.21 -12.50
N GLN A 36 -7.32 -0.93 -12.75
CA GLN A 36 -7.35 -1.62 -14.04
C GLN A 36 -7.88 -0.74 -15.18
N MET A 37 -8.75 0.24 -14.88
CA MET A 37 -9.36 1.12 -15.89
C MET A 37 -8.36 2.10 -16.53
N TYR A 38 -7.32 2.48 -15.79
CA TYR A 38 -6.35 3.50 -16.21
C TYR A 38 -4.90 3.00 -16.22
N ILE A 39 -4.69 1.69 -16.06
CA ILE A 39 -3.35 1.11 -15.92
C ILE A 39 -2.49 1.28 -17.18
N ILE A 40 -3.10 1.28 -18.37
CA ILE A 40 -2.39 1.46 -19.64
C ILE A 40 -1.80 2.87 -19.72
N GLN A 41 -2.59 3.87 -19.33
CA GLN A 41 -2.18 5.27 -19.28
C GLN A 41 -1.05 5.45 -18.25
N LEU A 42 -1.18 4.81 -17.09
CA LEU A 42 -0.14 4.82 -16.06
C LEU A 42 1.16 4.15 -16.55
N PHE A 43 1.06 3.05 -17.30
CA PHE A 43 2.22 2.41 -17.92
C PHE A 43 2.92 3.34 -18.92
N GLN A 44 2.17 4.07 -19.77
CA GLN A 44 2.78 5.04 -20.69
C GLN A 44 3.55 6.12 -19.94
N ILE A 45 3.02 6.62 -18.80
CA ILE A 45 3.74 7.57 -17.94
C ILE A 45 5.03 6.95 -17.40
N VAL A 46 4.95 5.77 -16.79
CA VAL A 46 6.11 5.06 -16.22
C VAL A 46 7.18 4.78 -17.29
N LYS A 47 6.76 4.37 -18.49
CA LYS A 47 7.63 4.13 -19.64
C LYS A 47 8.31 5.40 -20.13
N ASN A 48 7.56 6.50 -20.28
CA ASN A 48 8.12 7.79 -20.71
C ASN A 48 9.10 8.37 -19.70
N LEU A 49 8.93 8.04 -18.41
CA LEU A 49 9.88 8.39 -17.34
C LEU A 49 11.09 7.43 -17.26
N GLY A 50 11.13 6.37 -18.07
CA GLY A 50 12.20 5.36 -18.03
C GLY A 50 12.21 4.53 -16.74
N LEU A 51 11.09 4.44 -16.04
CA LEU A 51 10.96 3.76 -14.74
C LEU A 51 10.45 2.31 -14.86
N THR A 52 10.26 1.80 -16.07
CA THR A 52 9.96 0.39 -16.32
C THR A 52 11.09 -0.48 -15.79
N ASP A 53 10.77 -1.72 -15.38
CA ASP A 53 11.75 -2.67 -14.82
C ASP A 53 12.48 -2.18 -13.55
N SER A 54 11.83 -1.31 -12.78
CA SER A 54 12.36 -0.71 -11.56
C SER A 54 11.28 -0.48 -10.50
N ALA A 55 11.68 -0.55 -9.23
CA ALA A 55 10.83 -0.14 -8.10
C ALA A 55 10.43 1.35 -8.16
N GLY A 56 11.16 2.15 -8.95
CA GLY A 56 10.87 3.57 -9.18
C GLY A 56 9.44 3.83 -9.69
N ALA A 57 8.87 2.91 -10.48
CA ALA A 57 7.48 2.99 -10.94
C ALA A 57 6.49 3.11 -9.78
N TYR A 58 6.74 2.43 -8.66
CA TYR A 58 5.90 2.48 -7.47
C TYR A 58 6.27 3.63 -6.53
N TRP A 59 7.55 3.95 -6.41
CA TRP A 59 8.01 5.04 -5.54
C TRP A 59 7.46 6.39 -5.97
N ILE A 60 7.43 6.67 -7.28
CA ILE A 60 6.88 7.95 -7.78
C ILE A 60 5.38 8.06 -7.48
N GLN A 61 4.62 6.98 -7.69
CA GLN A 61 3.18 6.96 -7.35
C GLN A 61 2.97 7.16 -5.85
N ALA A 62 3.77 6.48 -5.02
CA ALA A 62 3.73 6.63 -3.57
C ALA A 62 4.11 8.03 -3.09
N LEU A 63 5.03 8.72 -3.79
CA LEU A 63 5.44 10.09 -3.51
C LEU A 63 4.28 11.07 -3.75
N PHE A 64 3.56 10.91 -4.86
CA PHE A 64 2.41 11.78 -5.19
C PHE A 64 1.10 11.38 -4.50
N GLY A 65 1.12 10.39 -3.61
CA GLY A 65 -0.10 9.91 -2.94
C GLY A 65 -1.10 9.26 -3.89
N VAL A 66 -0.61 8.66 -4.99
CA VAL A 66 -1.40 7.96 -6.02
C VAL A 66 -0.99 6.48 -6.13
N GLY A 67 -0.25 5.97 -5.15
CA GLY A 67 0.04 4.53 -5.03
C GLY A 67 -1.21 3.69 -4.78
N ILE A 68 -1.04 2.37 -4.71
CA ILE A 68 -2.13 1.39 -4.58
C ILE A 68 -3.04 1.75 -3.40
N ARG A 69 -4.33 1.98 -3.70
CA ARG A 69 -5.38 2.33 -2.72
C ARG A 69 -5.09 3.59 -1.87
N SER A 70 -4.29 4.53 -2.36
CA SER A 70 -3.95 5.76 -1.62
C SER A 70 -5.16 6.58 -1.18
N GLY A 71 -6.23 6.62 -1.98
CA GLY A 71 -7.44 7.36 -1.63
C GLY A 71 -8.06 6.91 -0.30
N LEU A 72 -8.09 5.60 -0.06
CA LEU A 72 -8.58 5.02 1.18
C LEU A 72 -7.66 5.37 2.36
N PHE A 73 -6.34 5.33 2.15
CA PHE A 73 -5.39 5.70 3.19
C PHE A 73 -5.49 7.17 3.58
N ILE A 74 -5.62 8.07 2.61
CA ILE A 74 -5.85 9.50 2.85
C ILE A 74 -7.16 9.69 3.62
N TYR A 75 -8.22 8.97 3.26
CA TYR A 75 -9.48 8.98 3.99
C TYR A 75 -9.31 8.54 5.46
N ILE A 76 -8.69 7.39 5.71
CA ILE A 76 -8.45 6.85 7.06
C ILE A 76 -7.65 7.86 7.90
N TYR A 77 -6.54 8.37 7.37
CA TYR A 77 -5.73 9.37 8.06
C TYR A 77 -6.51 10.64 8.35
N ARG A 78 -7.29 11.15 7.40
CA ARG A 78 -8.11 12.34 7.62
C ARG A 78 -9.11 12.13 8.76
N GLN A 79 -9.78 10.98 8.82
CA GLN A 79 -10.72 10.71 9.91
C GLN A 79 -9.99 10.62 11.25
N ASN A 80 -8.84 9.95 11.29
CA ASN A 80 -8.05 9.84 12.50
C ASN A 80 -7.54 11.22 12.98
N PHE A 81 -6.97 12.02 12.07
CA PHE A 81 -6.52 13.37 12.41
C PHE A 81 -7.67 14.28 12.81
N ARG A 82 -8.90 14.11 12.29
CA ARG A 82 -10.08 14.88 12.76
C ARG A 82 -10.54 14.49 14.16
N ALA A 83 -10.35 13.23 14.55
CA ALA A 83 -10.75 12.74 15.87
C ALA A 83 -9.83 13.23 17.00
N LEU A 84 -8.59 13.64 16.69
CA LEU A 84 -7.69 14.21 17.68
C LEU A 84 -8.20 15.60 18.16
N PRO A 85 -8.01 15.98 19.44
CA PRO A 85 -8.37 17.33 19.90
C PRO A 85 -7.57 18.42 19.18
N THR A 86 -8.21 19.56 18.85
CA THR A 86 -7.53 20.76 18.32
C THR A 86 -6.57 21.39 19.31
N ASP A 87 -6.80 21.18 20.61
CA ASP A 87 -5.97 21.76 21.67
C ASP A 87 -4.51 21.30 21.62
N LEU A 88 -4.23 20.13 21.05
CA LEU A 88 -2.86 19.66 20.81
C LEU A 88 -2.10 20.60 19.87
N GLU A 89 -2.77 21.13 18.86
CA GLU A 89 -2.17 22.06 17.88
C GLU A 89 -2.04 23.47 18.47
N HIS A 90 -3.02 23.89 19.28
CA HIS A 90 -2.95 25.16 20.00
C HIS A 90 -1.82 25.18 21.03
N ALA A 91 -1.65 24.11 21.81
CA ALA A 91 -0.55 23.96 22.75
C ALA A 91 0.80 24.00 22.02
N ALA A 92 0.94 23.26 20.92
CA ALA A 92 2.15 23.30 20.09
C ALA A 92 2.46 24.72 19.57
N ALA A 93 1.43 25.48 19.17
CA ALA A 93 1.59 26.85 18.71
C ALA A 93 2.04 27.80 19.84
N ILE A 94 1.52 27.63 21.05
CA ILE A 94 1.96 28.37 22.25
C ILE A 94 3.44 28.07 22.56
N ASP A 95 3.86 26.81 22.40
CA ASP A 95 5.26 26.36 22.55
C ASP A 95 6.16 26.80 21.38
N GLY A 96 5.65 27.60 20.42
CA GLY A 96 6.41 28.13 19.30
C GLY A 96 6.71 27.10 18.19
N CYS A 97 6.04 25.94 18.18
CA CYS A 97 6.18 25.00 17.08
C CYS A 97 5.52 25.53 15.80
N GLY A 98 6.31 25.66 14.73
CA GLY A 98 5.77 25.92 13.39
C GLY A 98 4.95 24.73 12.85
N ALA A 99 4.16 24.96 11.81
CA ALA A 99 3.23 23.97 11.23
C ALA A 99 3.85 22.57 10.96
N PHE A 100 5.03 22.52 10.35
CA PHE A 100 5.74 21.25 10.13
C PHE A 100 6.19 20.59 11.43
N GLY A 101 6.63 21.38 12.41
CA GLY A 101 6.96 20.90 13.75
C GLY A 101 5.74 20.30 14.45
N THR A 102 4.60 20.99 14.41
CA THR A 102 3.32 20.52 14.95
C THR A 102 2.90 19.19 14.31
N TYR A 103 3.01 19.08 12.98
CA TYR A 103 2.72 17.82 12.28
C TYR A 103 3.62 16.68 12.75
N PHE A 104 4.94 16.82 12.65
CA PHE A 104 5.88 15.72 12.90
C PHE A 104 6.06 15.36 14.38
N LYS A 105 6.04 16.36 15.26
CA LYS A 105 6.34 16.17 16.69
C LYS A 105 5.10 15.93 17.55
N VAL A 106 3.94 16.42 17.12
CA VAL A 106 2.71 16.36 17.93
C VAL A 106 1.65 15.50 17.27
N MET A 107 1.24 15.82 16.05
CA MET A 107 0.09 15.18 15.44
C MET A 107 0.38 13.76 14.94
N LEU A 108 1.51 13.55 14.26
CA LEU A 108 1.88 12.26 13.69
C LEU A 108 2.12 11.17 14.75
N PRO A 109 2.82 11.41 15.88
CA PRO A 109 2.97 10.41 16.95
C PRO A 109 1.63 10.04 17.60
N ASN A 110 0.72 11.00 17.75
CA ASN A 110 -0.64 10.73 18.27
C ASN A 110 -1.51 9.96 17.28
N ALA A 111 -1.14 9.94 15.99
CA ALA A 111 -1.78 9.15 14.94
C ALA A 111 -1.14 7.76 14.73
N LEU A 112 -0.25 7.30 15.62
CA LEU A 112 0.50 6.05 15.45
C LEU A 112 -0.40 4.85 15.13
N ASN A 113 -1.55 4.72 15.79
CA ASN A 113 -2.47 3.60 15.55
C ASN A 113 -2.98 3.56 14.10
N SER A 114 -3.36 4.70 13.53
CA SER A 114 -3.81 4.75 12.13
C SER A 114 -2.63 4.52 11.17
N PHE A 115 -1.42 4.95 11.56
CA PHE A 115 -0.20 4.69 10.80
C PHE A 115 0.10 3.20 10.70
N VAL A 116 0.00 2.45 11.81
CA VAL A 116 0.19 1.00 11.82
C VAL A 116 -0.85 0.31 10.94
N VAL A 117 -2.14 0.68 11.06
CA VAL A 117 -3.22 0.11 10.23
C VAL A 117 -2.93 0.32 8.74
N VAL A 118 -2.61 1.56 8.34
CA VAL A 118 -2.32 1.88 6.94
C VAL A 118 -1.04 1.20 6.46
N PHE A 119 -0.02 1.10 7.31
CA PHE A 119 1.21 0.38 6.99
C PHE A 119 0.93 -1.10 6.69
N LEU A 120 0.15 -1.78 7.53
CA LEU A 120 -0.22 -3.18 7.32
C LEU A 120 -0.96 -3.37 6.00
N PHE A 121 -2.01 -2.57 5.75
CA PHE A 121 -2.75 -2.66 4.48
C PHE A 121 -1.87 -2.34 3.27
N SER A 122 -1.05 -1.29 3.35
CA SER A 122 -0.14 -0.90 2.27
C SER A 122 0.85 -2.02 1.96
N PHE A 123 1.46 -2.64 3.00
CA PHE A 123 2.37 -3.77 2.83
C PHE A 123 1.68 -4.95 2.16
N ILE A 124 0.53 -5.39 2.69
CA ILE A 124 -0.22 -6.53 2.17
C ILE A 124 -0.60 -6.30 0.71
N TRP A 125 -1.09 -5.11 0.36
CA TRP A 125 -1.51 -4.84 -1.01
C TRP A 125 -0.33 -4.74 -1.97
N HIS A 126 0.79 -4.11 -1.60
CA HIS A 126 1.97 -4.09 -2.48
C HIS A 126 2.62 -5.47 -2.60
N TRP A 127 2.60 -6.28 -1.54
CA TRP A 127 3.13 -7.63 -1.57
C TRP A 127 2.34 -8.55 -2.51
N ASN A 128 1.01 -8.41 -2.50
CA ASN A 128 0.11 -9.19 -3.35
C ASN A 128 -0.14 -8.56 -4.73
N GLU A 129 0.50 -7.42 -5.04
CA GLU A 129 0.27 -6.71 -6.29
C GLU A 129 1.01 -7.39 -7.44
N TYR A 130 0.31 -8.29 -8.12
CA TYR A 130 0.81 -8.95 -9.33
C TYR A 130 0.46 -8.18 -10.61
N PHE A 131 -0.74 -7.62 -10.70
CA PHE A 131 -1.28 -7.10 -11.96
C PHE A 131 -0.47 -5.92 -12.52
N SER A 132 -0.23 -4.89 -11.72
CA SER A 132 0.61 -3.77 -12.13
C SER A 132 2.09 -4.13 -12.21
N ALA A 133 2.54 -5.14 -11.44
CA ALA A 133 3.90 -5.66 -11.52
C ALA A 133 4.19 -6.29 -12.87
N GLU A 134 3.24 -7.05 -13.40
CA GLU A 134 3.29 -7.63 -14.74
C GLU A 134 3.37 -6.58 -15.84
N ILE A 135 2.67 -5.46 -15.67
CA ILE A 135 2.62 -4.39 -16.68
C ILE A 135 3.87 -3.50 -16.62
N PHE A 136 4.39 -3.18 -15.43
CA PHE A 136 5.54 -2.26 -15.29
C PHE A 136 6.90 -2.94 -15.46
N THR A 137 6.96 -4.27 -15.38
CA THR A 137 8.22 -5.04 -15.45
C THR A 137 8.22 -5.87 -16.73
N VAL A 138 8.88 -5.35 -17.78
CA VAL A 138 8.89 -5.89 -19.14
C VAL A 138 10.00 -6.92 -19.33
N HIS A 139 11.17 -6.69 -18.74
CA HIS A 139 12.38 -7.48 -18.93
C HIS A 139 12.84 -8.21 -17.66
N LYS A 140 12.46 -7.70 -16.48
CA LYS A 140 12.78 -8.32 -15.19
C LYS A 140 11.57 -9.05 -14.63
N ARG A 141 11.81 -9.96 -13.69
CA ARG A 141 10.74 -10.59 -12.91
C ARG A 141 10.94 -10.25 -11.45
N ASN A 142 9.88 -9.77 -10.82
CA ASN A 142 9.83 -9.59 -9.37
C ASN A 142 9.19 -10.82 -8.69
N ILE A 143 9.30 -10.88 -7.36
CA ILE A 143 8.83 -12.01 -6.56
C ILE A 143 7.33 -12.30 -6.79
N PRO A 144 6.41 -11.31 -6.78
CA PRO A 144 5.00 -11.55 -7.07
C PRO A 144 4.77 -12.18 -8.45
N GLN A 145 5.47 -11.73 -9.49
CA GLN A 145 5.38 -12.31 -10.83
C GLN A 145 5.90 -13.74 -10.90
N ALA A 146 7.03 -14.01 -10.24
CA ALA A 146 7.63 -15.33 -10.21
C ALA A 146 6.74 -16.35 -9.48
N LEU A 147 6.07 -15.93 -8.41
CA LEU A 147 5.13 -16.76 -7.66
C LEU A 147 3.86 -17.06 -8.45
N TYR A 148 3.26 -16.06 -9.07
CA TYR A 148 2.05 -16.26 -9.90
C TYR A 148 2.34 -17.18 -11.09
N ASN A 149 3.49 -17.00 -11.73
CA ASN A 149 3.93 -17.83 -12.85
C ASN A 149 4.70 -19.09 -12.40
N LEU A 150 4.75 -19.42 -11.12
CA LEU A 150 5.60 -20.51 -10.62
C LEU A 150 5.27 -21.83 -11.30
N ARG A 151 3.98 -22.13 -11.50
CA ARG A 151 3.53 -23.34 -12.20
C ARG A 151 4.07 -23.40 -13.63
N THR A 152 3.94 -22.31 -14.39
CA THR A 152 4.36 -22.26 -15.81
C THR A 152 5.88 -22.29 -15.92
N LEU A 153 6.58 -21.55 -15.08
CA LEU A 153 8.04 -21.56 -14.98
C LEU A 153 8.57 -22.95 -14.65
N LEU A 154 8.01 -23.58 -13.63
CA LEU A 154 8.42 -24.89 -13.17
C LEU A 154 8.14 -25.97 -14.23
N SER A 155 6.99 -25.90 -14.90
CA SER A 155 6.68 -26.79 -16.03
C SER A 155 7.63 -26.61 -17.22
N ALA A 156 8.06 -25.37 -17.52
CA ALA A 156 9.03 -25.10 -18.59
C ALA A 156 10.45 -25.55 -18.22
N GLN A 157 10.83 -25.44 -16.94
CA GLN A 157 12.17 -25.74 -16.46
C GLN A 157 12.38 -27.25 -16.22
N LEU A 158 11.32 -27.96 -15.82
CA LEU A 158 11.29 -29.43 -15.73
C LEU A 158 11.02 -30.10 -17.09
N GLY A 159 10.37 -29.39 -18.02
CA GLY A 159 9.98 -29.92 -19.33
C GLY A 159 11.12 -30.04 -20.34
N GLY A 160 12.26 -29.37 -20.12
CA GLY A 160 13.36 -29.31 -21.09
C GLY A 160 12.96 -28.65 -22.42
N THR A 161 13.93 -28.18 -23.19
CA THR A 161 13.76 -27.55 -24.52
C THR A 161 13.24 -28.48 -25.63
N SER A 162 12.59 -29.58 -25.27
CA SER A 162 12.05 -30.57 -26.18
C SER A 162 10.72 -31.04 -25.61
N GLN A 163 9.67 -30.95 -26.44
CA GLN A 163 8.25 -31.27 -26.27
C GLN A 163 7.89 -32.65 -25.64
N ALA A 164 8.73 -33.27 -24.82
CA ALA A 164 8.53 -34.60 -24.27
C ALA A 164 9.38 -34.82 -23.02
N VAL A 165 9.10 -34.09 -21.94
CA VAL A 165 9.28 -34.64 -20.59
C VAL A 165 7.93 -34.54 -19.91
N ALA A 166 7.29 -35.69 -19.80
CA ALA A 166 6.10 -35.88 -19.00
C ALA A 166 6.38 -35.33 -17.60
N VAL A 167 5.54 -34.39 -17.15
CA VAL A 167 5.33 -34.13 -15.73
C VAL A 167 5.12 -35.51 -15.09
N THR A 168 6.15 -36.03 -14.41
CA THR A 168 6.19 -37.45 -14.05
C THR A 168 5.13 -37.79 -13.01
N ASN A 169 4.64 -36.78 -12.27
CA ASN A 169 3.38 -36.82 -11.54
C ASN A 169 2.76 -35.41 -11.45
N PRO A 170 1.55 -35.15 -11.98
CA PRO A 170 0.86 -33.87 -11.79
C PRO A 170 0.64 -33.51 -10.31
N MET A 171 0.68 -34.53 -9.43
CA MET A 171 0.66 -34.38 -7.98
C MET A 171 1.91 -33.68 -7.42
N GLU A 172 3.11 -33.97 -7.93
CA GLU A 172 4.36 -33.37 -7.44
C GLU A 172 4.46 -31.88 -7.80
N LEU A 173 4.04 -31.52 -9.02
CA LEU A 173 3.95 -30.12 -9.45
C LEU A 173 2.99 -29.31 -8.56
N GLN A 174 1.87 -29.92 -8.16
CA GLN A 174 0.93 -29.28 -7.22
C GLN A 174 1.61 -29.04 -5.87
N VAL A 175 2.30 -30.03 -5.31
CA VAL A 175 3.00 -29.88 -4.02
C VAL A 175 4.01 -28.72 -4.04
N TRP A 176 4.77 -28.54 -5.12
CA TRP A 176 5.78 -27.47 -5.18
C TRP A 176 5.14 -26.08 -5.34
N VAL A 177 4.05 -25.98 -6.08
CA VAL A 177 3.28 -24.73 -6.21
C VAL A 177 2.64 -24.34 -4.87
N GLU A 178 2.04 -25.30 -4.17
CA GLU A 178 1.46 -25.07 -2.84
C GLU A 178 2.53 -24.70 -1.80
N ALA A 179 3.70 -25.34 -1.83
CA ALA A 179 4.82 -24.97 -0.97
C ALA A 179 5.31 -23.54 -1.26
N GLY A 180 5.40 -23.15 -2.53
CA GLY A 180 5.72 -21.77 -2.93
C GLY A 180 4.67 -20.76 -2.47
N ALA A 181 3.39 -21.11 -2.57
CA ALA A 181 2.30 -20.30 -2.07
C ALA A 181 2.39 -20.10 -0.54
N LEU A 182 2.65 -21.16 0.22
CA LEU A 182 2.86 -21.05 1.68
C LEU A 182 4.03 -20.13 2.03
N LEU A 183 5.17 -20.28 1.34
CA LEU A 183 6.32 -19.41 1.54
C LEU A 183 6.00 -17.94 1.21
N SER A 184 5.19 -17.67 0.19
CA SER A 184 4.78 -16.31 -0.19
C SER A 184 3.90 -15.63 0.86
N VAL A 185 3.16 -16.42 1.64
CA VAL A 185 2.26 -15.92 2.69
C VAL A 185 3.03 -15.60 3.97
N LEU A 186 4.20 -16.21 4.21
CA LEU A 186 4.98 -16.02 5.44
C LEU A 186 5.29 -14.55 5.76
N PRO A 187 5.79 -13.71 4.82
CA PRO A 187 6.10 -12.30 5.14
C PRO A 187 4.86 -11.52 5.57
N VAL A 188 3.71 -11.80 4.94
CA VAL A 188 2.42 -11.20 5.31
C VAL A 188 2.02 -11.62 6.73
N LEU A 189 2.18 -12.90 7.07
CA LEU A 189 1.90 -13.40 8.43
C LEU A 189 2.82 -12.77 9.47
N ILE A 190 4.12 -12.66 9.19
CA ILE A 190 5.08 -12.02 10.10
C ILE A 190 4.66 -10.57 10.37
N VAL A 191 4.39 -9.80 9.31
CA VAL A 191 3.96 -8.40 9.43
C VAL A 191 2.63 -8.29 10.19
N PHE A 192 1.68 -9.19 9.93
CA PHE A 192 0.42 -9.25 10.66
C PHE A 192 0.62 -9.55 12.15
N PHE A 193 1.43 -10.54 12.51
CA PHE A 193 1.68 -10.89 13.91
C PHE A 193 2.43 -9.81 14.68
N LEU A 194 3.27 -9.02 14.02
CA LEU A 194 3.89 -7.83 14.61
C LEU A 194 2.88 -6.69 14.79
N GLY A 195 1.95 -6.52 13.85
CA GLY A 195 0.94 -5.46 13.84
C GLY A 195 -0.32 -5.72 14.68
N GLN A 196 -0.65 -6.98 14.99
CA GLN A 196 -1.92 -7.37 15.63
C GLN A 196 -2.14 -6.73 17.00
N LYS A 197 -1.08 -6.41 17.75
CA LYS A 197 -1.18 -5.79 19.08
C LYS A 197 -1.77 -4.39 18.96
N PHE A 198 -1.29 -3.61 17.99
CA PHE A 198 -1.76 -2.25 17.71
C PHE A 198 -3.19 -2.24 17.14
N LEU A 199 -3.56 -3.25 16.36
CA LEU A 199 -4.94 -3.41 15.87
C LEU A 199 -5.93 -3.64 17.02
N ARG A 200 -5.56 -4.45 18.03
CA ARG A 200 -6.40 -4.68 19.22
C ARG A 200 -6.52 -3.45 20.10
N GLU A 201 -5.42 -2.74 20.34
CA GLU A 201 -5.40 -1.51 21.14
C GLU A 201 -6.23 -0.38 20.49
N GLY A 202 -6.19 -0.27 19.15
CA GLY A 202 -7.00 0.69 18.40
C GLY A 202 -8.52 0.50 18.57
N ILE A 203 -9.00 -0.74 18.57
CA ILE A 203 -10.43 -1.08 18.74
C ILE A 203 -10.89 -0.83 20.19
N SER A 204 -10.02 -1.07 21.17
CA SER A 204 -10.35 -0.84 22.60
C SER A 204 -10.57 0.64 22.96
N ARG A 205 -9.85 1.57 22.31
CA ARG A 205 -10.02 3.03 22.56
C ARG A 205 -11.31 3.61 21.99
N THR A 206 -11.86 3.02 20.92
CA THR A 206 -13.15 3.43 20.34
C THR A 206 -14.38 2.98 21.14
N GLY A 207 -14.19 2.10 22.15
CA GLY A 207 -15.27 1.59 23.00
C GLY A 207 -15.46 2.32 24.34
N ILE A 208 -14.65 3.35 24.66
CA ILE A 208 -14.73 4.07 25.95
C ILE A 208 -15.61 5.33 25.85
N VAL A 209 -16.75 5.18 25.16
CA VAL A 209 -17.88 6.10 25.29
C VAL A 209 -19.12 5.22 25.42
N GLY A 210 -19.30 4.73 26.65
CA GLY A 210 -20.44 3.99 27.18
C GLY A 210 -20.42 4.16 28.68
#